data_AF-A0A5A9E4F8-F1
#
_entry.id   AF-A0A5A9E4F8-F1
#
_cell.length_a   1.000
_cell.length_b   1.000
_cell.length_c   1.000
_cell.angle_alpha   90.00
_cell.angle_beta   90.00
_cell.angle_gamma   90.00
#
_symmetry.space_group_name_H-M   'P 1'
#
loop_
_entity.id
_entity.type
_entity.pdbx_description
1 polymer ?
#
loop_
_entity_poly.entity_id
_entity_poly.type
_entity_poly.pdbx_seq_one_letter_code
_entity_poly.pdbx_strand_id
1 'polypeptide(L)'
;MKRILRMSRLEPEAVFNPRKEYDPEMYVSRPEHERQFKNALRNDLCILVHGQSGTGKTWLTRRVLIEEEYYFKPINLASASSAQSISTCFKNIMARENWQIRTKYTETKRANVKVAVADGGVSHTAEYVDNIDYFLEFLKFMKYRSRNKEKKRYIVFENFEAIVGNEELLKELTNLIILIDDDEVLKYNTKIIVVAATSDIQSYFKKVSNINTIDNRVMELPEIRTLTTQQSFELVDRGFSKLDITFPSNTDKQLYKEKIAWVTGGVPQRLHEFCLELSIMCKENDWIAKKEYLQIATKTWLTTSLSKNYAAISRIFVYDTQKISRKNQVLFCLGLKEKEQFTSGEIAQDMCNEFPYSTEGTKLNPTKIMNDLCKTDPIILHKDEDTKKYKFADNKFILCLRSMLYKDEGEIISIYDLDEI
;
A
#
# COMPACT_ATOMS: atom_id res chain seq x y z
N MET A 1 -30.90 -31.41 26.81
CA MET A 1 -29.88 -31.33 25.74
C MET A 1 -29.58 -29.88 25.44
N LYS A 2 -28.42 -29.34 25.86
CA LYS A 2 -27.97 -28.00 25.45
C LYS A 2 -27.53 -28.09 23.99
N ARG A 3 -28.28 -27.43 23.11
CA ARG A 3 -27.92 -27.24 21.70
C ARG A 3 -26.67 -26.36 21.68
N ILE A 4 -25.50 -26.97 21.48
CA ILE A 4 -24.26 -26.22 21.23
C ILE A 4 -24.50 -25.50 19.91
N LEU A 5 -24.77 -24.20 19.97
CA LEU A 5 -24.69 -23.31 18.81
C LEU A 5 -23.25 -23.39 18.32
N ARG A 6 -23.00 -24.19 17.27
CA ARG A 6 -21.78 -24.05 16.48
C ARG A 6 -21.78 -22.61 15.99
N MET A 7 -20.88 -21.79 16.51
CA MET A 7 -20.59 -20.49 15.91
C MET A 7 -20.29 -20.75 14.44
N SER A 8 -21.01 -20.07 13.55
CA SER A 8 -20.75 -20.16 12.11
C SER A 8 -19.30 -19.75 11.87
N ARG A 9 -18.56 -20.55 11.09
CA ARG A 9 -17.20 -20.20 10.67
C ARG A 9 -17.18 -18.82 10.01
N LEU A 10 -16.07 -18.12 10.16
CA LEU A 10 -15.86 -16.83 9.52
C LEU A 10 -15.79 -16.99 8.00
N GLU A 11 -16.27 -15.98 7.29
CA GLU A 11 -16.11 -15.88 5.84
C GLU A 11 -14.66 -15.52 5.47
N PRO A 12 -14.07 -16.09 4.40
CA PRO A 12 -12.71 -15.76 3.97
C PRO A 12 -12.43 -14.26 3.85
N GLU A 13 -13.37 -13.48 3.33
CA GLU A 13 -13.29 -12.02 3.13
C GLU A 13 -13.39 -11.21 4.44
N ALA A 14 -13.75 -11.87 5.55
CA ALA A 14 -13.70 -11.30 6.88
C ALA A 14 -12.30 -11.41 7.49
N VAL A 15 -11.46 -12.34 7.00
CA VAL A 15 -10.11 -12.59 7.52
C VAL A 15 -9.03 -12.10 6.55
N PHE A 16 -9.09 -12.50 5.28
CA PHE A 16 -8.17 -12.04 4.25
C PHE A 16 -8.78 -10.90 3.45
N ASN A 17 -8.41 -9.67 3.81
CA ASN A 17 -9.13 -8.46 3.39
C ASN A 17 -8.19 -7.38 2.80
N PRO A 18 -7.59 -7.60 1.62
CA PRO A 18 -6.47 -6.80 1.11
C PRO A 18 -6.75 -5.30 0.91
N ARG A 19 -8.01 -4.86 0.94
CA ARG A 19 -8.45 -3.47 0.69
C ARG A 19 -9.43 -2.92 1.73
N LYS A 20 -9.71 -3.62 2.82
CA LYS A 20 -10.61 -3.13 3.89
C LYS A 20 -9.86 -2.26 4.90
N GLU A 21 -10.62 -1.71 5.85
CA GLU A 21 -10.07 -1.00 7.00
C GLU A 21 -9.07 -1.85 7.78
N TYR A 22 -8.21 -1.16 8.55
CA TYR A 22 -7.19 -1.77 9.38
C TYR A 22 -7.78 -2.81 10.33
N ASP A 23 -7.28 -4.04 10.24
CA ASP A 23 -7.64 -5.13 11.14
C ASP A 23 -6.46 -5.40 12.11
N PRO A 24 -6.61 -5.07 13.40
CA PRO A 24 -5.55 -5.30 14.39
C PRO A 24 -5.24 -6.79 14.58
N GLU A 25 -6.19 -7.68 14.32
CA GLU A 25 -5.98 -9.12 14.49
C GLU A 25 -5.18 -9.73 13.35
N MET A 26 -5.19 -9.12 12.15
CA MET A 26 -4.40 -9.57 11.00
C MET A 26 -3.12 -8.77 10.78
N TYR A 27 -2.90 -7.71 11.56
CA TYR A 27 -1.66 -6.94 11.54
C TYR A 27 -0.46 -7.77 12.02
N VAL A 28 0.58 -7.87 11.20
CA VAL A 28 1.86 -8.50 11.58
C VAL A 28 2.78 -7.46 12.17
N SER A 29 3.31 -7.73 13.37
CA SER A 29 4.15 -6.78 14.08
C SER A 29 5.46 -6.51 13.36
N ARG A 30 5.90 -5.26 13.42
CA ARG A 30 7.15 -4.74 12.85
C ARG A 30 7.89 -3.95 13.93
N PRO A 31 8.47 -4.62 14.95
CA PRO A 31 8.90 -3.96 16.19
C PRO A 31 9.83 -2.77 15.96
N GLU A 32 10.76 -2.88 15.00
CA GLU A 32 11.71 -1.80 14.71
C GLU A 32 11.04 -0.59 14.05
N HIS A 33 10.21 -0.80 13.03
CA HIS A 33 9.44 0.28 12.40
C HIS A 33 8.45 0.91 13.37
N GLU A 34 7.76 0.10 14.18
CA GLU A 34 6.85 0.57 15.23
C GLU A 34 7.59 1.43 16.26
N ARG A 35 8.76 0.99 16.73
CA ARG A 35 9.61 1.73 17.68
C ARG A 35 10.06 3.06 17.11
N GLN A 36 10.55 3.08 15.88
CA GLN A 36 10.99 4.30 15.20
C GLN A 36 9.83 5.28 14.98
N PHE A 37 8.66 4.78 14.59
CA PHE A 37 7.45 5.59 14.46
C PHE A 37 7.06 6.20 15.81
N LYS A 38 7.00 5.39 16.88
CA LYS A 38 6.71 5.89 18.24
C LYS A 38 7.69 6.96 18.70
N ASN A 39 8.98 6.82 18.38
CA ASN A 39 9.97 7.84 18.66
C ASN A 39 9.71 9.13 17.86
N ALA A 40 9.36 9.01 16.57
CA ALA A 40 9.04 10.17 15.74
C ALA A 40 7.81 10.94 16.23
N LEU A 41 6.79 10.25 16.78
CA LEU A 41 5.58 10.88 17.35
C LEU A 41 5.88 11.76 18.59
N ARG A 42 7.04 11.58 19.23
CA ARG A 42 7.47 12.44 20.35
C ARG A 42 7.94 13.80 19.86
N ASN A 43 8.46 13.87 18.64
CA ASN A 43 8.94 15.10 18.01
C ASN A 43 7.78 15.93 17.46
N ASP A 44 8.08 17.16 17.04
CA ASP A 44 7.09 18.13 16.51
C ASP A 44 7.13 18.28 14.99
N LEU A 45 7.94 17.46 14.31
CA LEU A 45 8.14 17.45 12.86
C LEU A 45 7.00 16.72 12.13
N CYS A 46 6.80 17.09 10.87
CA CYS A 46 6.01 16.32 9.92
C CYS A 46 6.69 14.97 9.64
N ILE A 47 5.97 13.86 9.79
CA ILE A 47 6.54 12.51 9.63
C ILE A 47 6.26 12.00 8.23
N LEU A 48 7.31 11.61 7.50
CA LEU A 48 7.21 10.98 6.19
C LEU A 48 7.34 9.47 6.34
N VAL A 49 6.33 8.75 5.86
CA VAL A 49 6.22 7.29 5.92
C VAL A 49 6.21 6.75 4.50
N HIS A 50 7.25 6.03 4.11
CA HIS A 50 7.43 5.61 2.72
C HIS A 50 7.77 4.12 2.57
N GLY A 51 7.68 3.64 1.33
CA GLY A 51 7.96 2.26 0.93
C GLY A 51 7.02 1.79 -0.17
N GLN A 52 7.32 0.66 -0.79
CA GLN A 52 6.56 0.14 -1.92
C GLN A 52 5.03 0.03 -1.64
N SER A 53 4.20 0.16 -2.67
CA SER A 53 2.76 -0.11 -2.57
C SER A 53 2.49 -1.53 -2.03
N GLY A 54 1.50 -1.64 -1.13
CA GLY A 54 1.11 -2.92 -0.51
C GLY A 54 1.97 -3.38 0.67
N THR A 55 3.01 -2.65 1.08
CA THR A 55 3.89 -3.04 2.22
C THR A 55 3.29 -2.78 3.61
N GLY A 56 2.07 -2.25 3.71
CA GLY A 56 1.39 -2.07 5.00
C GLY A 56 1.64 -0.74 5.70
N LYS A 57 2.13 0.29 4.99
CA LYS A 57 2.39 1.64 5.53
C LYS A 57 1.20 2.25 6.29
N THR A 58 0.02 2.19 5.67
CA THR A 58 -1.24 2.66 6.26
C THR A 58 -1.59 1.89 7.53
N TRP A 59 -1.43 0.56 7.51
CA TRP A 59 -1.72 -0.28 8.67
C TRP A 59 -0.73 -0.03 9.82
N LEU A 60 0.57 0.13 9.54
CA LEU A 60 1.56 0.52 10.55
C LEU A 60 1.20 1.88 11.17
N THR A 61 0.89 2.87 10.34
CA THR A 61 0.52 4.22 10.80
C THR A 61 -0.68 4.16 11.74
N ARG A 62 -1.74 3.45 11.34
CA ARG A 62 -2.95 3.28 12.17
C ARG A 62 -2.67 2.49 13.43
N ARG A 63 -1.92 1.38 13.34
CA ARG A 63 -1.52 0.57 14.49
C ARG A 63 -0.87 1.44 15.57
N VAL A 64 0.17 2.18 15.19
CA VAL A 64 0.93 2.99 16.14
C VAL A 64 0.09 4.12 16.71
N LEU A 65 -0.67 4.85 15.88
CA LEU A 65 -1.51 5.95 16.36
C LEU A 65 -2.63 5.46 17.30
N ILE A 66 -3.23 4.30 17.03
CA ILE A 66 -4.27 3.70 17.88
C ILE A 66 -3.67 3.23 19.21
N GLU A 67 -2.54 2.51 19.15
CA GLU A 67 -1.86 1.98 20.34
C GLU A 67 -1.36 3.09 21.25
N GLU A 68 -0.83 4.15 20.68
CA GLU A 68 -0.42 5.35 21.39
C GLU A 68 -1.60 6.30 21.66
N GLU A 69 -2.86 5.86 21.46
CA GLU A 69 -4.09 6.61 21.71
C GLU A 69 -4.10 8.06 21.18
N TYR A 70 -3.52 8.30 20.00
CA TYR A 70 -3.59 9.58 19.31
C TYR A 70 -4.88 9.68 18.49
N TYR A 71 -5.54 10.83 18.54
CA TYR A 71 -6.63 11.11 17.61
C TYR A 71 -6.06 11.52 16.26
N PHE A 72 -6.56 10.90 15.18
CA PHE A 72 -6.11 11.19 13.83
C PHE A 72 -7.26 11.16 12.81
N LYS A 73 -7.05 11.85 11.68
CA LYS A 73 -7.93 11.75 10.52
C LYS A 73 -7.13 11.49 9.25
N PRO A 74 -7.43 10.39 8.53
CA PRO A 74 -6.83 10.15 7.23
C PRO A 74 -7.47 11.04 6.16
N ILE A 75 -6.63 11.53 5.26
CA ILE A 75 -7.01 12.33 4.09
C ILE A 75 -6.38 11.66 2.88
N ASN A 76 -7.22 11.10 2.02
CA ASN A 76 -6.77 10.50 0.78
C ASN A 76 -6.47 11.60 -0.24
N LEU A 77 -5.19 11.77 -0.61
CA LEU A 77 -4.77 12.78 -1.57
C LEU A 77 -5.28 12.51 -2.99
N ALA A 78 -5.71 11.28 -3.31
CA ALA A 78 -6.44 11.02 -4.55
C ALA A 78 -7.79 11.77 -4.57
N SER A 79 -8.48 11.88 -3.43
CA SER A 79 -9.69 12.69 -3.32
C SER A 79 -9.40 14.18 -3.46
N ALA A 80 -8.26 14.64 -2.93
CA ALA A 80 -7.81 16.03 -3.12
C ALA A 80 -7.48 16.32 -4.59
N SER A 81 -6.83 15.37 -5.28
CA SER A 81 -6.58 15.46 -6.72
C SER A 81 -7.88 15.58 -7.52
N SER A 82 -8.90 14.78 -7.21
CA SER A 82 -10.20 14.88 -7.88
C SER A 82 -10.93 16.19 -7.57
N ALA A 83 -10.78 16.70 -6.34
CA ALA A 83 -11.40 17.96 -5.91
C ALA A 83 -10.57 19.20 -6.25
N GLN A 84 -9.37 19.03 -6.83
CA GLN A 84 -8.38 20.07 -7.12
C GLN A 84 -7.98 20.93 -5.90
N SER A 85 -8.25 20.47 -4.67
CA SER A 85 -7.88 21.16 -3.44
C SER A 85 -7.93 20.24 -2.21
N ILE A 86 -6.92 20.36 -1.35
CA ILE A 86 -6.88 19.73 -0.02
C ILE A 86 -7.88 20.40 0.93
N SER A 87 -8.02 21.73 0.86
CA SER A 87 -9.00 22.51 1.60
C SER A 87 -10.44 22.04 1.36
N THR A 88 -10.79 21.76 0.11
CA THR A 88 -12.09 21.15 -0.25
C THR A 88 -12.28 19.78 0.38
N CYS A 89 -11.21 18.99 0.52
CA CYS A 89 -11.26 17.70 1.21
C CYS A 89 -11.55 17.86 2.72
N PHE A 90 -10.95 18.85 3.39
CA PHE A 90 -11.29 19.16 4.78
C PHE A 90 -12.78 19.50 4.92
N LYS A 91 -13.30 20.38 4.06
CA LYS A 91 -14.73 20.74 4.01
C LYS A 91 -15.61 19.50 3.89
N ASN A 92 -15.30 18.61 2.94
CA ASN A 92 -16.09 17.40 2.68
C ASN A 92 -16.04 16.40 3.84
N ILE A 93 -14.90 16.27 4.54
CA ILE A 93 -14.79 15.43 5.74
C ILE A 93 -15.66 16.01 6.88
N MET A 94 -15.52 17.30 7.15
CA MET A 94 -16.31 17.99 8.17
C MET A 94 -17.81 17.89 7.91
N ALA A 95 -18.24 18.11 6.66
CA ALA A 95 -19.64 18.01 6.27
C ALA A 95 -20.21 16.59 6.47
N ARG A 96 -19.47 15.54 6.05
CA ARG A 96 -19.88 14.14 6.27
C ARG A 96 -20.00 13.77 7.73
N GLU A 97 -19.24 14.42 8.60
CA GLU A 97 -19.28 14.22 10.05
C GLU A 97 -20.17 15.23 10.77
N ASN A 98 -21.06 15.91 10.04
CA ASN A 98 -22.03 16.87 10.56
C ASN A 98 -21.40 17.99 11.42
N TRP A 99 -20.18 18.42 11.07
CA TRP A 99 -19.55 19.57 11.69
C TRP A 99 -20.16 20.87 11.15
N GLN A 100 -20.77 21.64 12.05
CA GLN A 100 -21.36 22.93 11.70
C GLN A 100 -20.33 24.04 11.89
N ILE A 101 -19.88 24.61 10.77
CA ILE A 101 -19.08 25.84 10.80
C ILE A 101 -20.04 26.97 11.16
N ARG A 102 -19.88 27.53 12.36
CA ARG A 102 -20.67 28.66 12.82
C ARG A 102 -20.26 29.91 12.03
N THR A 103 -20.88 30.13 10.89
CA THR A 103 -20.97 31.48 10.33
C THR A 103 -21.82 32.30 11.31
N LYS A 104 -21.45 33.56 11.60
CA LYS A 104 -22.18 34.42 12.54
C LYS A 104 -23.68 34.38 12.20
N TYR A 105 -24.51 33.80 13.07
CA TYR A 105 -25.96 33.77 12.88
C TYR A 105 -26.56 35.11 13.32
N THR A 106 -27.36 35.70 12.43
CA THR A 106 -28.37 36.72 12.75
C THR A 106 -29.56 36.02 13.42
N GLU A 107 -29.82 36.32 14.68
CA GLU A 107 -30.98 35.83 15.42
C GLU A 107 -32.20 36.73 15.09
N THR A 108 -33.16 36.27 14.28
CA THR A 108 -34.42 37.01 14.09
C THR A 108 -35.37 36.72 15.25
N LYS A 109 -35.22 37.44 16.36
CA LYS A 109 -36.27 37.50 17.39
C LYS A 109 -37.45 38.29 16.83
N ARG A 110 -38.48 37.61 16.33
CA ARG A 110 -39.80 38.22 16.11
C ARG A 110 -40.46 38.42 17.47
N ALA A 111 -40.27 39.60 18.05
CA ALA A 111 -41.17 40.11 19.07
C ALA A 111 -42.46 40.54 18.35
N ASN A 112 -43.52 39.73 18.44
CA ASN A 112 -44.85 40.13 17.98
C ASN A 112 -45.43 41.14 19.00
N VAL A 113 -45.11 42.42 18.82
CA VAL A 113 -45.86 43.50 19.45
C VAL A 113 -46.80 44.07 18.38
N LYS A 114 -48.09 43.76 18.52
CA LYS A 114 -49.16 44.36 17.72
C LYS A 114 -49.30 45.84 18.14
N VAL A 115 -48.67 46.75 17.42
CA VAL A 115 -49.10 48.16 17.36
C VAL A 115 -49.04 48.60 15.90
N ALA A 116 -50.17 49.11 15.44
CA ALA A 116 -50.38 49.60 14.09
C ALA A 116 -49.47 50.80 13.78
N VAL A 117 -49.18 50.96 12.49
CA VAL A 117 -48.47 52.08 11.83
C VAL A 117 -47.00 51.77 11.46
N ALA A 118 -46.76 51.84 10.15
CA ALA A 118 -45.50 51.67 9.41
C ALA A 118 -45.00 50.22 9.24
N ASP A 119 -45.43 49.58 8.15
CA ASP A 119 -44.82 48.36 7.61
C ASP A 119 -43.45 48.72 6.98
N GLY A 120 -42.46 48.91 7.85
CA GLY A 120 -41.05 49.04 7.49
C GLY A 120 -40.37 47.68 7.62
N GLY A 121 -40.59 46.80 6.63
CA GLY A 121 -39.90 45.52 6.56
C GLY A 121 -38.40 45.72 6.36
N VAL A 122 -37.61 45.65 7.42
CA VAL A 122 -36.16 45.48 7.31
C VAL A 122 -35.89 44.00 7.01
N SER A 123 -35.67 43.67 5.73
CA SER A 123 -35.05 42.40 5.37
C SER A 123 -33.55 42.49 5.63
N HIS A 124 -33.06 41.72 6.61
CA HIS A 124 -31.64 41.52 6.76
C HIS A 124 -31.21 40.48 5.71
N THR A 125 -30.54 40.93 4.65
CA THR A 125 -29.77 40.05 3.76
C THR A 125 -28.58 39.53 4.54
N ALA A 126 -28.40 38.21 4.58
CA ALA A 126 -27.23 37.59 5.21
C ALA A 126 -25.96 37.99 4.46
N GLU A 127 -24.98 38.57 5.17
CA GLU A 127 -23.59 38.59 4.70
C GLU A 127 -23.00 37.21 4.94
N TYR A 128 -22.73 36.48 3.86
CA TYR A 128 -21.89 35.29 3.92
C TYR A 128 -20.45 35.73 4.22
N VAL A 129 -19.79 35.07 5.16
CA VAL A 129 -18.35 35.27 5.35
C VAL A 129 -17.64 34.63 4.16
N ASP A 130 -17.25 35.46 3.19
CA ASP A 130 -16.72 35.02 1.89
C ASP A 130 -15.33 34.34 1.93
N ASN A 131 -14.75 34.10 3.11
CA ASN A 131 -13.44 33.47 3.24
C ASN A 131 -13.37 32.55 4.46
N ILE A 132 -14.04 31.39 4.41
CA ILE A 132 -13.86 30.34 5.43
C ILE A 132 -12.49 29.67 5.20
N ASP A 133 -11.59 29.81 6.16
CA ASP A 133 -10.38 29.00 6.23
C ASP A 133 -10.74 27.58 6.71
N TYR A 134 -10.94 26.68 5.76
CA TYR A 134 -11.29 25.29 6.06
C TYR A 134 -10.16 24.52 6.73
N PHE A 135 -8.89 24.93 6.62
CA PHE A 135 -7.81 24.30 7.37
C PHE A 135 -7.95 24.63 8.85
N LEU A 136 -8.10 25.91 9.19
CA LEU A 136 -8.29 26.33 10.58
C LEU A 136 -9.55 25.71 11.19
N GLU A 137 -10.66 25.67 10.45
CA GLU A 137 -11.89 24.99 10.88
C GLU A 137 -11.68 23.49 11.06
N PHE A 138 -10.89 22.85 10.20
CA PHE A 138 -10.54 21.44 10.35
C PHE A 138 -9.73 21.18 11.62
N LEU A 139 -8.80 22.06 11.98
CA LEU A 139 -8.05 21.96 13.23
C LEU A 139 -8.96 22.11 14.47
N LYS A 140 -9.93 23.03 14.42
CA LYS A 140 -10.98 23.15 15.46
C LYS A 140 -11.79 21.87 15.57
N PHE A 141 -12.24 21.33 14.44
CA PHE A 141 -12.96 20.06 14.36
C PHE A 141 -12.14 18.90 14.97
N MET A 142 -10.85 18.78 14.60
CA MET A 142 -9.94 17.76 15.12
C MET A 142 -9.77 17.88 16.63
N LYS A 143 -9.52 19.10 17.13
CA LYS A 143 -9.42 19.38 18.57
C LYS A 143 -10.73 19.05 19.27
N TYR A 144 -11.88 19.41 18.72
CA TYR A 144 -13.20 19.11 19.29
C TYR A 144 -13.49 17.61 19.38
N ARG A 145 -13.12 16.83 18.34
CA ARG A 145 -13.35 15.38 18.31
C ARG A 145 -12.37 14.56 19.15
N SER A 146 -11.17 15.08 19.42
CA SER A 146 -10.20 14.38 20.27
C SER A 146 -10.73 14.18 21.70
N ARG A 147 -10.60 12.97 22.26
CA ARG A 147 -10.97 12.69 23.65
C ARG A 147 -10.05 13.41 24.64
N ASN A 148 -8.75 13.40 24.36
CA ASN A 148 -7.74 14.12 25.15
C ASN A 148 -7.34 15.40 24.41
N LYS A 149 -7.61 16.57 25.01
CA LYS A 149 -7.31 17.88 24.40
C LYS A 149 -5.83 18.25 24.49
N GLU A 150 -5.13 17.75 25.50
CA GLU A 150 -3.71 18.01 25.74
C GLU A 150 -2.81 17.19 24.82
N LYS A 151 -3.27 16.00 24.41
CA LYS A 151 -2.51 15.12 23.53
C LYS A 151 -2.46 15.64 22.08
N LYS A 152 -1.34 15.38 21.41
CA LYS A 152 -1.14 15.65 19.97
C LYS A 152 -2.24 14.99 19.13
N ARG A 153 -2.55 15.59 17.99
CA ARG A 153 -3.49 15.09 16.98
C ARG A 153 -2.78 14.98 15.65
N TYR A 154 -3.22 14.08 14.77
CA TYR A 154 -2.53 13.88 13.49
C TYR A 154 -3.48 13.97 12.29
N ILE A 155 -3.08 14.76 11.30
CA ILE A 155 -3.63 14.68 9.94
C ILE A 155 -2.75 13.70 9.16
N VAL A 156 -3.33 12.62 8.65
CA VAL A 156 -2.59 11.59 7.91
C VAL A 156 -2.92 11.70 6.44
N PHE A 157 -2.03 12.28 5.65
CA PHE A 157 -2.18 12.32 4.19
C PHE A 157 -1.76 10.98 3.58
N GLU A 158 -2.71 10.26 3.00
CA GLU A 158 -2.49 8.97 2.33
C GLU A 158 -2.41 9.15 0.80
N ASN A 159 -1.70 8.25 0.13
CA ASN A 159 -1.56 8.19 -1.34
C ASN A 159 -0.92 9.46 -1.94
N PHE A 160 0.20 9.91 -1.38
CA PHE A 160 0.93 11.09 -1.87
C PHE A 160 1.24 11.04 -3.37
N GLU A 161 1.51 9.87 -3.92
CA GLU A 161 1.72 9.68 -5.36
C GLU A 161 0.57 10.19 -6.24
N ALA A 162 -0.65 10.32 -5.72
CA ALA A 162 -1.79 10.83 -6.47
C ALA A 162 -1.71 12.32 -6.80
N ILE A 163 -0.87 13.08 -6.10
CA ILE A 163 -0.64 14.51 -6.37
C ILE A 163 0.75 14.78 -6.95
N VAL A 164 1.56 13.74 -7.18
CA VAL A 164 2.86 13.85 -7.83
C VAL A 164 2.65 14.30 -9.27
N GLY A 165 3.09 15.52 -9.59
CA GLY A 165 2.87 16.17 -10.89
C GLY A 165 1.80 17.27 -10.88
N ASN A 166 1.06 17.42 -9.77
CA ASN A 166 0.20 18.58 -9.55
C ASN A 166 0.90 19.58 -8.63
N GLU A 167 1.54 20.59 -9.22
CA GLU A 167 2.31 21.60 -8.49
C GLU A 167 1.46 22.42 -7.51
N GLU A 168 0.19 22.69 -7.85
CA GLU A 168 -0.72 23.44 -6.98
C GLU A 168 -1.03 22.69 -5.68
N LEU A 169 -1.35 21.40 -5.78
CA LEU A 169 -1.63 20.56 -4.62
C LEU A 169 -0.37 20.28 -3.78
N LEU A 170 0.78 20.13 -4.43
CA LEU A 170 2.07 20.02 -3.72
C LEU A 170 2.38 21.30 -2.95
N LYS A 171 2.13 22.47 -3.55
CA LYS A 171 2.27 23.77 -2.90
C LYS A 171 1.28 23.93 -1.75
N GLU A 172 0.03 23.50 -1.91
CA GLU A 172 -0.98 23.51 -0.84
C GLU A 172 -0.52 22.65 0.35
N LEU A 173 -0.11 21.40 0.12
CA LEU A 173 0.39 20.52 1.17
C LEU A 173 1.64 21.09 1.85
N THR A 174 2.55 21.67 1.07
CA THR A 174 3.74 22.35 1.58
C THR A 174 3.38 23.49 2.53
N ASN A 175 2.44 24.35 2.12
CA ASN A 175 1.99 25.45 2.95
C ASN A 175 1.36 24.96 4.26
N LEU A 176 0.60 23.85 4.23
CA LEU A 176 0.05 23.25 5.44
C LEU A 176 1.13 22.75 6.40
N ILE A 177 2.22 22.16 5.88
CA ILE A 177 3.37 21.74 6.70
C ILE A 177 4.03 22.95 7.38
N ILE A 178 4.19 24.06 6.64
CA ILE A 178 4.78 25.30 7.17
C ILE A 178 3.87 25.93 8.23
N LEU A 179 2.55 25.98 7.97
CA LEU A 179 1.57 26.60 8.85
C LEU A 179 1.42 25.87 10.20
N ILE A 180 1.82 24.61 10.32
CA ILE A 180 1.72 23.88 11.59
C ILE A 180 2.60 24.44 12.70
N ASP A 181 3.64 25.19 12.34
CA ASP A 181 4.51 25.87 13.29
C ASP A 181 4.07 27.32 13.58
N ASP A 182 2.99 27.78 12.96
CA ASP A 182 2.44 29.12 13.19
C ASP A 182 1.72 29.21 14.56
N ASP A 183 1.90 30.32 15.27
CA ASP A 183 1.33 30.54 16.60
C ASP A 183 -0.20 30.39 16.63
N GLU A 184 -0.91 30.79 15.56
CA GLU A 184 -2.36 30.66 15.49
C GLU A 184 -2.81 29.20 15.34
N VAL A 185 -1.93 28.34 14.80
CA VAL A 185 -2.16 26.92 14.56
C VAL A 185 -1.67 26.06 15.73
N LEU A 186 -0.58 26.44 16.39
CA LEU A 186 0.04 25.69 17.50
C LEU A 186 -0.95 25.41 18.64
N LYS A 187 -1.90 26.32 18.90
CA LYS A 187 -2.97 26.14 19.91
C LYS A 187 -3.87 24.92 19.69
N TYR A 188 -3.85 24.33 18.49
CA TYR A 188 -4.60 23.13 18.17
C TYR A 188 -3.80 21.84 18.39
N ASN A 189 -2.50 21.90 18.67
CA ASN A 189 -1.62 20.73 18.90
C ASN A 189 -1.84 19.61 17.88
N THR A 190 -1.86 19.96 16.60
CA THR A 190 -2.08 19.05 15.47
C THR A 190 -0.82 19.00 14.61
N LYS A 191 -0.40 17.80 14.21
CA LYS A 191 0.79 17.53 13.40
C LYS A 191 0.40 16.75 12.13
N ILE A 192 1.32 16.65 11.16
CA ILE A 192 1.09 15.97 9.88
C ILE A 192 1.92 14.68 9.78
N ILE A 193 1.31 13.67 9.20
CA ILE A 193 1.97 12.47 8.69
C ILE A 193 1.67 12.39 7.19
N VAL A 194 2.67 12.15 6.36
CA VAL A 194 2.51 11.91 4.91
C VAL A 194 2.91 10.48 4.60
N VAL A 195 2.01 9.72 3.99
CA VAL A 195 2.23 8.32 3.59
C VAL A 195 2.35 8.25 2.06
N ALA A 196 3.49 7.76 1.56
CA ALA A 196 3.78 7.71 0.13
C ALA A 196 4.32 6.34 -0.33
N ALA A 197 4.08 6.02 -1.61
CA ALA A 197 4.69 4.87 -2.27
C ALA A 197 6.14 5.10 -2.75
N THR A 198 6.59 6.35 -2.82
CA THR A 198 7.92 6.75 -3.31
C THR A 198 8.85 7.13 -2.17
N SER A 199 10.15 6.85 -2.30
CA SER A 199 11.21 7.18 -1.33
C SER A 199 11.79 8.58 -1.50
N ASP A 200 11.43 9.31 -2.57
CA ASP A 200 12.00 10.63 -2.85
C ASP A 200 10.99 11.77 -2.61
N ILE A 201 10.21 11.66 -1.51
CA ILE A 201 9.15 12.64 -1.19
C ILE A 201 9.73 14.06 -1.07
N GLN A 202 10.91 14.18 -0.46
CA GLN A 202 11.57 15.45 -0.21
C GLN A 202 11.91 16.19 -1.51
N SER A 203 12.32 15.50 -2.58
CA SER A 203 12.63 16.16 -3.85
C SER A 203 11.40 16.80 -4.50
N TYR A 204 10.20 16.25 -4.29
CA TYR A 204 8.97 16.86 -4.79
C TYR A 204 8.64 18.15 -4.06
N PHE A 205 8.82 18.20 -2.74
CA PHE A 205 8.63 19.42 -1.95
C PHE A 205 9.63 20.53 -2.31
N LYS A 206 10.87 20.14 -2.67
CA LYS A 206 11.92 21.06 -3.13
C LYS A 206 11.62 21.75 -4.46
N LYS A 207 10.71 21.19 -5.29
CA LYS A 207 10.33 21.81 -6.57
C LYS A 207 9.39 23.00 -6.40
N VAL A 208 8.60 23.03 -5.33
CA VAL A 208 7.53 24.02 -5.15
C VAL A 208 7.83 25.07 -4.08
N SER A 209 8.92 24.91 -3.33
CA SER A 209 9.31 25.82 -2.25
C SER A 209 10.81 25.81 -1.97
N ASN A 210 11.30 26.79 -1.21
CA ASN A 210 12.71 26.86 -0.83
C ASN A 210 13.07 25.71 0.13
N ILE A 211 14.14 24.96 -0.22
CA ILE A 211 14.63 23.74 0.44
C ILE A 211 14.78 23.89 1.96
N ASN A 212 15.33 25.02 2.40
CA ASN A 212 15.61 25.29 3.80
C ASN A 212 14.34 25.43 4.65
N THR A 213 13.21 25.74 4.01
CA THR A 213 11.93 25.94 4.71
C THR A 213 11.30 24.60 5.13
N ILE A 214 11.57 23.51 4.42
CA ILE A 214 10.94 22.20 4.69
C ILE A 214 11.89 21.25 5.40
N ASP A 215 13.18 21.27 5.08
CA ASP A 215 14.13 20.27 5.59
C ASP A 215 14.19 20.23 7.13
N ASN A 216 14.01 21.39 7.81
CA ASN A 216 13.95 21.47 9.28
C ASN A 216 12.57 21.14 9.89
N ARG A 217 11.58 20.79 9.05
CA ARG A 217 10.18 20.55 9.45
C ARG A 217 9.72 19.13 9.15
N VAL A 218 10.51 18.34 8.44
CA VAL A 218 10.19 16.96 8.05
C VAL A 218 11.16 15.96 8.68
N MET A 219 10.65 14.78 8.99
CA MET A 219 11.41 13.64 9.44
C MET A 219 10.97 12.43 8.63
N GLU A 220 11.92 11.78 7.96
CA GLU A 220 11.65 10.58 7.19
C GLU A 220 11.95 9.33 8.02
N LEU A 221 10.95 8.45 8.14
CA LEU A 221 11.15 7.14 8.73
C LEU A 221 11.85 6.21 7.74
N PRO A 222 12.63 5.23 8.24
CA PRO A 222 13.17 4.19 7.38
C PRO A 222 12.10 3.49 6.54
N GLU A 223 12.48 3.15 5.31
CA GLU A 223 11.58 2.53 4.35
C GLU A 223 10.87 1.29 4.92
N ILE A 224 9.55 1.26 4.73
CA ILE A 224 8.73 0.10 5.09
C ILE A 224 8.83 -0.94 3.99
N ARG A 225 9.64 -1.96 4.26
CA ARG A 225 9.92 -3.10 3.38
C ARG A 225 8.80 -4.15 3.43
N THR A 226 8.93 -5.17 2.58
CA THR A 226 8.10 -6.38 2.64
C THR A 226 8.28 -7.13 3.97
N LEU A 227 7.37 -8.06 4.26
CA LEU A 227 7.50 -8.93 5.42
C LEU A 227 8.66 -9.91 5.20
N THR A 228 9.36 -10.22 6.29
CA THR A 228 10.27 -11.37 6.31
C THR A 228 9.49 -12.67 6.06
N THR A 229 10.20 -13.74 5.74
CA THR A 229 9.61 -15.08 5.57
C THR A 229 8.82 -15.50 6.81
N GLN A 230 9.40 -15.31 8.01
CA GLN A 230 8.73 -15.68 9.26
C GLN A 230 7.47 -14.84 9.54
N GLN A 231 7.52 -13.53 9.25
CA GLN A 231 6.34 -12.66 9.36
C GLN A 231 5.26 -13.03 8.34
N SER A 232 5.66 -13.46 7.14
CA SER A 232 4.72 -13.96 6.13
C SER A 232 4.06 -15.25 6.61
N PHE A 233 4.84 -16.16 7.22
CA PHE A 233 4.33 -17.40 7.82
C PHE A 233 3.33 -17.12 8.93
N GLU A 234 3.62 -16.13 9.79
CA GLU A 234 2.72 -15.71 10.86
C GLU A 234 1.37 -15.22 10.31
N LEU A 235 1.37 -14.38 9.26
CA LEU A 235 0.14 -13.90 8.61
C LEU A 235 -0.70 -15.06 8.09
N VAL A 236 -0.06 -15.97 7.35
CA VAL A 236 -0.69 -17.14 6.75
C VAL A 236 -1.27 -18.06 7.82
N ASP A 237 -0.45 -18.41 8.83
CA ASP A 237 -0.87 -19.28 9.94
C ASP A 237 -2.04 -18.67 10.70
N ARG A 238 -1.97 -17.37 11.00
CA ARG A 238 -3.02 -16.68 11.75
C ARG A 238 -4.33 -16.63 10.98
N GLY A 239 -4.28 -16.28 9.70
CA GLY A 239 -5.48 -16.19 8.86
C GLY A 239 -6.13 -17.55 8.63
N PHE A 240 -5.36 -18.58 8.27
CA PHE A 240 -5.92 -19.93 8.08
C PHE A 240 -6.44 -20.55 9.38
N SER A 241 -5.82 -20.23 10.52
CA SER A 241 -6.33 -20.68 11.83
C SER A 241 -7.65 -20.00 12.18
N LYS A 242 -7.83 -18.72 11.87
CA LYS A 242 -9.12 -18.01 12.06
C LYS A 242 -10.27 -18.58 11.23
N LEU A 243 -9.94 -19.21 10.10
CA LEU A 243 -10.90 -19.85 9.21
C LEU A 243 -11.09 -21.36 9.50
N ASP A 244 -10.39 -21.90 10.50
CA ASP A 244 -10.35 -23.34 10.80
C ASP A 244 -10.00 -24.23 9.59
N ILE A 245 -9.11 -23.76 8.70
CA ILE A 245 -8.66 -24.55 7.55
C ILE A 245 -7.78 -25.70 8.03
N THR A 246 -8.13 -26.92 7.61
CA THR A 246 -7.42 -28.15 7.97
C THR A 246 -6.40 -28.50 6.89
N PHE A 247 -5.17 -28.76 7.32
CA PHE A 247 -4.10 -29.26 6.45
C PHE A 247 -3.90 -30.76 6.66
N PRO A 248 -3.60 -31.56 5.62
CA PRO A 248 -3.41 -33.00 5.76
C PRO A 248 -2.24 -33.36 6.69
N SER A 249 -1.19 -32.54 6.71
CA SER A 249 -0.04 -32.69 7.60
C SER A 249 0.62 -31.35 7.91
N ASN A 250 1.46 -31.31 8.95
CA ASN A 250 2.30 -30.14 9.25
C ASN A 250 3.30 -29.86 8.13
N THR A 251 3.78 -30.90 7.45
CA THR A 251 4.67 -30.77 6.28
C THR A 251 3.95 -30.07 5.13
N ASP A 252 2.70 -30.44 4.84
CA ASP A 252 1.90 -29.76 3.82
C ASP A 252 1.63 -28.30 4.21
N LYS A 253 1.28 -28.05 5.48
CA LYS A 253 1.09 -26.69 5.97
C LYS A 253 2.35 -25.83 5.79
N GLN A 254 3.53 -26.40 6.05
CA GLN A 254 4.81 -25.71 5.85
C GLN A 254 5.08 -25.43 4.37
N LEU A 255 4.84 -26.39 3.48
CA LEU A 255 4.95 -26.22 2.03
C LEU A 255 4.08 -25.06 1.51
N TYR A 256 2.85 -24.95 2.01
CA TYR A 256 1.96 -23.85 1.65
C TYR A 256 2.53 -22.50 2.05
N LYS A 257 2.99 -22.39 3.29
CA LYS A 257 3.59 -21.15 3.79
C LYS A 257 4.78 -20.71 2.95
N GLU A 258 5.69 -21.65 2.65
CA GLU A 258 6.85 -21.40 1.81
C GLU A 258 6.46 -20.94 0.41
N LYS A 259 5.54 -21.66 -0.25
CA LYS A 259 5.09 -21.30 -1.59
C LYS A 259 4.38 -19.95 -1.62
N ILE A 260 3.49 -19.69 -0.66
CA ILE A 260 2.75 -18.42 -0.56
C ILE A 260 3.72 -17.26 -0.33
N ALA A 261 4.64 -17.38 0.62
CA ALA A 261 5.63 -16.34 0.90
C ALA A 261 6.53 -16.06 -0.31
N TRP A 262 6.98 -17.12 -1.00
CA TRP A 262 7.79 -17.03 -2.20
C TRP A 262 7.08 -16.29 -3.35
N VAL A 263 5.88 -16.77 -3.70
CA VAL A 263 5.08 -16.27 -4.82
C VAL A 263 4.66 -14.81 -4.62
N THR A 264 4.34 -14.43 -3.39
CA THR A 264 3.89 -13.07 -3.04
C THR A 264 5.03 -12.12 -2.69
N GLY A 265 6.26 -12.63 -2.54
CA GLY A 265 7.44 -11.85 -2.16
C GLY A 265 7.34 -11.21 -0.78
N GLY A 266 6.53 -11.77 0.11
CA GLY A 266 6.27 -11.21 1.44
C GLY A 266 5.53 -9.87 1.43
N VAL A 267 4.92 -9.46 0.31
CA VAL A 267 4.12 -8.22 0.26
C VAL A 267 2.78 -8.48 0.98
N PRO A 268 2.47 -7.82 2.12
CA PRO A 268 1.24 -8.06 2.89
C PRO A 268 -0.02 -8.07 2.05
N GLN A 269 -0.21 -7.07 1.19
CA GLN A 269 -1.39 -7.01 0.33
C GLN A 269 -1.52 -8.26 -0.56
N ARG A 270 -0.40 -8.75 -1.11
CA ARG A 270 -0.38 -9.92 -2.00
C ARG A 270 -0.56 -11.22 -1.23
N LEU A 271 -0.02 -11.31 -0.02
CA LEU A 271 -0.31 -12.40 0.91
C LEU A 271 -1.81 -12.50 1.18
N HIS A 272 -2.46 -11.38 1.52
CA HIS A 272 -3.91 -11.36 1.73
C HIS A 272 -4.69 -11.75 0.48
N GLU A 273 -4.37 -11.19 -0.70
CA GLU A 273 -5.01 -11.54 -1.96
C GLU A 273 -4.88 -13.04 -2.27
N PHE A 274 -3.67 -13.59 -2.20
CA PHE A 274 -3.43 -15.00 -2.49
C PHE A 274 -4.14 -15.92 -1.48
N CYS A 275 -4.03 -15.62 -0.19
CA CYS A 275 -4.65 -16.44 0.85
C CYS A 275 -6.18 -16.38 0.79
N LEU A 276 -6.75 -15.27 0.33
CA LEU A 276 -8.19 -15.17 0.08
C LEU A 276 -8.62 -16.17 -1.00
N GLU A 277 -7.96 -16.16 -2.16
CA GLU A 277 -8.26 -17.09 -3.27
C GLU A 277 -8.18 -18.55 -2.79
N LEU A 278 -7.11 -18.89 -2.08
CA LEU A 278 -6.93 -20.24 -1.56
C LEU A 278 -7.99 -20.61 -0.51
N SER A 279 -8.38 -19.66 0.34
CA SER A 279 -9.39 -19.90 1.38
C SER A 279 -10.79 -20.10 0.81
N ILE A 280 -11.13 -19.41 -0.28
CA ILE A 280 -12.39 -19.62 -1.02
C ILE A 280 -12.44 -21.07 -1.55
N MET A 281 -11.35 -21.53 -2.19
CA MET A 281 -11.25 -22.91 -2.67
C MET A 281 -11.38 -23.94 -1.53
N CYS A 282 -10.73 -23.68 -0.39
CA CYS A 282 -10.87 -24.54 0.79
C CYS A 282 -12.32 -24.55 1.31
N LYS A 283 -12.97 -23.38 1.42
CA LYS A 283 -14.36 -23.26 1.88
C LYS A 283 -15.32 -24.09 1.02
N GLU A 284 -15.15 -24.06 -0.30
CA GLU A 284 -15.97 -24.82 -1.25
C GLU A 284 -15.73 -26.34 -1.15
N ASN A 285 -14.66 -26.75 -0.48
CA ASN A 285 -14.21 -28.14 -0.36
C ASN A 285 -13.99 -28.55 1.11
N ASP A 286 -15.03 -28.34 1.93
CA ASP A 286 -15.10 -28.76 3.34
C ASP A 286 -14.01 -28.17 4.26
N TRP A 287 -13.40 -27.06 3.86
CA TRP A 287 -12.31 -26.37 4.57
C TRP A 287 -11.04 -27.21 4.71
N ILE A 288 -10.80 -28.14 3.78
CA ILE A 288 -9.62 -29.00 3.74
C ILE A 288 -8.68 -28.50 2.64
N ALA A 289 -7.45 -28.14 2.99
CA ALA A 289 -6.43 -27.74 2.03
C ALA A 289 -5.93 -28.97 1.25
N LYS A 290 -5.86 -28.87 -0.09
CA LYS A 290 -5.30 -29.89 -0.99
C LYS A 290 -4.31 -29.27 -1.96
N LYS A 291 -3.21 -29.96 -2.26
CA LYS A 291 -2.10 -29.43 -3.08
C LYS A 291 -2.57 -28.84 -4.41
N GLU A 292 -3.59 -29.43 -5.03
CA GLU A 292 -4.25 -28.90 -6.24
C GLU A 292 -4.78 -27.47 -6.07
N TYR A 293 -5.33 -27.13 -4.90
CA TYR A 293 -5.86 -25.78 -4.62
C TYR A 293 -4.75 -24.73 -4.57
N LEU A 294 -3.53 -25.10 -4.19
CA LEU A 294 -2.39 -24.17 -4.22
C LEU A 294 -2.02 -23.80 -5.66
N GLN A 295 -2.10 -24.75 -6.59
CA GLN A 295 -1.87 -24.51 -8.01
C GLN A 295 -2.99 -23.66 -8.62
N ILE A 296 -4.25 -24.03 -8.35
CA ILE A 296 -5.43 -23.28 -8.81
C ILE A 296 -5.41 -21.84 -8.28
N ALA A 297 -5.17 -21.65 -6.97
CA ALA A 297 -5.07 -20.32 -6.37
C ALA A 297 -3.92 -19.50 -6.96
N THR A 298 -2.77 -20.12 -7.26
CA THR A 298 -1.66 -19.45 -7.94
C THR A 298 -2.09 -18.96 -9.33
N LYS A 299 -2.77 -19.82 -10.08
CA LYS A 299 -3.29 -19.52 -11.42
C LYS A 299 -4.33 -18.39 -11.37
N THR A 300 -5.32 -18.48 -10.50
CA THR A 300 -6.34 -17.43 -10.32
C THR A 300 -5.71 -16.11 -9.88
N TRP A 301 -4.78 -16.13 -8.94
CA TRP A 301 -4.10 -14.92 -8.48
C TRP A 301 -3.25 -14.28 -9.58
N LEU A 302 -2.52 -15.09 -10.36
CA LEU A 302 -1.74 -14.64 -11.50
C LEU A 302 -2.60 -13.96 -12.57
N THR A 303 -3.75 -14.56 -12.92
CA THR A 303 -4.64 -14.03 -13.97
C THR A 303 -5.49 -12.85 -13.52
N THR A 304 -5.77 -12.70 -12.22
CA THR A 304 -6.56 -11.59 -11.68
C THR A 304 -5.69 -10.41 -11.24
N SER A 305 -4.64 -10.68 -10.47
CA SER A 305 -3.82 -9.65 -9.80
C SER A 305 -2.60 -9.23 -10.60
N LEU A 306 -2.13 -10.07 -11.53
CA LEU A 306 -0.93 -9.86 -12.34
C LEU A 306 -1.19 -9.96 -13.85
N SER A 307 -2.45 -9.88 -14.31
CA SER A 307 -2.85 -10.09 -15.73
C SER A 307 -1.99 -9.32 -16.75
N LYS A 308 -1.73 -8.04 -16.50
CA LYS A 308 -0.91 -7.19 -17.39
C LYS A 308 0.54 -7.66 -17.44
N ASN A 309 1.11 -8.02 -16.29
CA ASN A 309 2.48 -8.52 -16.19
C ASN A 309 2.59 -9.91 -16.84
N TYR A 310 1.60 -10.77 -16.62
CA TYR A 310 1.50 -12.08 -17.26
C TYR A 310 1.48 -11.94 -18.78
N ALA A 311 0.58 -11.12 -19.34
CA ALA A 311 0.51 -10.89 -20.78
C ALA A 311 1.83 -10.37 -21.37
N ALA A 312 2.51 -9.47 -20.66
CA ALA A 312 3.81 -8.94 -21.08
C ALA A 312 4.92 -10.00 -21.07
N ILE A 313 5.03 -10.83 -20.02
CA ILE A 313 6.00 -11.91 -19.96
C ILE A 313 5.69 -12.99 -20.99
N SER A 314 4.43 -13.38 -21.15
CA SER A 314 3.98 -14.39 -22.11
C SER A 314 4.35 -14.02 -23.55
N ARG A 315 4.25 -12.74 -23.94
CA ARG A 315 4.64 -12.27 -25.29
C ARG A 315 6.12 -12.48 -25.62
N ILE A 316 6.98 -12.46 -24.61
CA ILE A 316 8.44 -12.61 -24.81
C ILE A 316 8.93 -14.03 -24.52
N PHE A 317 8.08 -14.86 -23.90
CA PHE A 317 8.39 -16.23 -23.57
C PHE A 317 8.53 -17.08 -24.83
N VAL A 318 9.45 -18.04 -24.82
CA VAL A 318 9.66 -18.98 -25.92
C VAL A 318 8.91 -20.27 -25.62
N TYR A 319 7.83 -20.54 -26.35
CA TYR A 319 6.92 -21.68 -26.13
C TYR A 319 7.40 -23.02 -26.71
N ASP A 320 8.62 -23.09 -27.25
CA ASP A 320 9.18 -24.37 -27.72
C ASP A 320 9.53 -25.25 -26.51
N THR A 321 8.60 -26.12 -26.13
CA THR A 321 8.73 -27.03 -24.97
C THR A 321 9.72 -28.16 -25.19
N GLN A 322 10.29 -28.31 -26.40
CA GLN A 322 11.25 -29.36 -26.70
C GLN A 322 12.70 -28.86 -26.65
N LYS A 323 12.93 -27.55 -26.41
CA LYS A 323 14.27 -26.96 -26.46
C LYS A 323 14.55 -26.02 -25.30
N ILE A 324 15.77 -26.11 -24.79
CA ILE A 324 16.30 -25.18 -23.80
C ILE A 324 16.42 -23.78 -24.43
N SER A 325 15.70 -22.82 -23.87
CA SER A 325 15.73 -21.41 -24.28
C SER A 325 16.55 -20.58 -23.30
N ARG A 326 17.65 -20.00 -23.78
CA ARG A 326 18.49 -19.09 -22.98
C ARG A 326 17.70 -17.87 -22.47
N LYS A 327 16.70 -17.42 -23.23
CA LYS A 327 15.78 -16.35 -22.80
C LYS A 327 14.92 -16.80 -21.63
N ASN A 328 14.34 -17.99 -21.70
CA ASN A 328 13.50 -18.50 -20.61
C ASN A 328 14.32 -18.76 -19.34
N GLN A 329 15.57 -19.21 -19.47
CA GLN A 329 16.49 -19.34 -18.34
C GLN A 329 16.80 -17.98 -17.68
N VAL A 330 17.06 -16.93 -18.46
CA VAL A 330 17.22 -15.57 -17.92
C VAL A 330 15.96 -15.12 -17.20
N LEU A 331 14.77 -15.33 -17.79
CA LEU A 331 13.49 -15.01 -17.14
C LEU A 331 13.30 -15.76 -15.82
N PHE A 332 13.66 -17.05 -15.78
CA PHE A 332 13.61 -17.86 -14.56
C PHE A 332 14.54 -17.31 -13.48
N CYS A 333 15.82 -17.08 -13.80
CA CYS A 333 16.79 -16.51 -12.86
C CYS A 333 16.40 -15.10 -12.39
N LEU A 334 15.78 -14.29 -13.24
CA LEU A 334 15.20 -13.00 -12.84
C LEU A 334 14.11 -13.18 -11.78
N GLY A 335 13.28 -14.22 -11.91
CA GLY A 335 12.29 -14.62 -10.89
C GLY A 335 12.90 -14.97 -9.53
N LEU A 336 14.14 -15.45 -9.51
CA LEU A 336 14.84 -15.85 -8.28
C LEU A 336 15.44 -14.67 -7.50
N LYS A 337 15.52 -13.47 -8.08
CA LYS A 337 16.21 -12.35 -7.43
C LYS A 337 15.48 -11.87 -6.17
N GLU A 338 16.24 -11.64 -5.10
CA GLU A 338 15.71 -11.01 -3.88
C GLU A 338 16.16 -9.56 -3.73
N LYS A 339 17.26 -9.19 -4.42
CA LYS A 339 17.81 -7.83 -4.41
C LYS A 339 17.00 -6.93 -5.34
N GLU A 340 16.83 -5.68 -4.93
CA GLU A 340 16.19 -4.64 -5.75
C GLU A 340 16.98 -4.35 -7.04
N GLN A 341 18.31 -4.40 -6.94
CA GLN A 341 19.22 -4.21 -8.06
C GLN A 341 20.16 -5.40 -8.21
N PHE A 342 20.46 -5.76 -9.46
CA PHE A 342 21.33 -6.87 -9.81
C PHE A 342 22.11 -6.60 -11.10
N THR A 343 23.23 -7.29 -11.28
CA THR A 343 24.09 -7.20 -12.46
C THR A 343 23.84 -8.36 -13.42
N SER A 344 24.28 -8.22 -14.67
CA SER A 344 24.24 -9.35 -15.62
C SER A 344 25.18 -10.48 -15.22
N GLY A 345 26.26 -10.20 -14.49
CA GLY A 345 27.14 -11.21 -13.90
C GLY A 345 26.45 -12.05 -12.84
N GLU A 346 25.66 -11.43 -11.96
CA GLU A 346 24.85 -12.16 -10.98
C GLU A 346 23.77 -13.02 -11.65
N ILE A 347 23.23 -12.61 -12.81
CA ILE A 347 22.31 -13.47 -13.57
C ILE A 347 23.05 -14.64 -14.22
N ALA A 348 24.25 -14.41 -14.77
CA ALA A 348 25.08 -15.49 -15.32
C ALA A 348 25.40 -16.55 -14.26
N GLN A 349 25.71 -16.12 -13.03
CA GLN A 349 25.98 -17.05 -11.93
C GLN A 349 24.75 -17.86 -11.56
N ASP A 350 23.58 -17.22 -11.43
CA ASP A 350 22.33 -17.94 -11.17
C ASP A 350 22.03 -18.94 -12.28
N MET A 351 22.30 -18.59 -13.55
CA MET A 351 22.09 -19.52 -14.65
C MET A 351 23.00 -20.74 -14.53
N CYS A 352 24.28 -20.56 -14.20
CA CYS A 352 25.19 -21.69 -13.97
C CYS A 352 24.76 -22.58 -12.80
N ASN A 353 24.19 -21.99 -11.75
CA ASN A 353 23.73 -22.73 -10.58
C ASN A 353 22.43 -23.49 -10.86
N GLU A 354 21.49 -22.87 -11.57
CA GLU A 354 20.16 -23.42 -11.83
C GLU A 354 20.10 -24.34 -13.04
N PHE A 355 21.02 -24.16 -13.99
CA PHE A 355 21.04 -24.87 -15.27
C PHE A 355 22.45 -25.44 -15.58
N PRO A 356 23.04 -26.25 -14.68
CA PRO A 356 24.41 -26.74 -14.86
C PRO A 356 24.63 -27.48 -16.18
N TYR A 357 23.68 -28.31 -16.64
CA TYR A 357 23.86 -29.15 -17.83
C TYR A 357 23.86 -28.33 -19.12
N SER A 358 22.98 -27.33 -19.22
CA SER A 358 22.84 -26.52 -20.43
C SER A 358 23.72 -25.25 -20.43
N THR A 359 24.45 -24.99 -19.35
CA THR A 359 25.37 -23.85 -19.24
C THR A 359 26.84 -24.24 -19.29
N GLU A 360 27.18 -25.51 -19.05
CA GLU A 360 28.54 -26.01 -19.10
C GLU A 360 29.22 -25.68 -20.46
N GLY A 361 30.44 -25.14 -20.39
CA GLY A 361 31.24 -24.78 -21.57
C GLY A 361 30.64 -23.72 -22.49
N THR A 362 29.51 -23.11 -22.13
CA THR A 362 28.73 -22.27 -23.04
C THR A 362 28.78 -20.79 -22.67
N LYS A 363 28.95 -19.91 -23.68
CA LYS A 363 28.87 -18.46 -23.48
C LYS A 363 27.42 -18.00 -23.31
N LEU A 364 27.03 -17.60 -22.09
CA LEU A 364 25.63 -17.33 -21.74
C LEU A 364 25.08 -15.98 -22.23
N ASN A 365 25.89 -14.93 -22.19
CA ASN A 365 25.54 -13.55 -22.59
C ASN A 365 24.15 -13.04 -22.10
N PRO A 366 23.84 -13.08 -20.79
CA PRO A 366 22.56 -12.59 -20.26
C PRO A 366 22.37 -11.09 -20.48
N THR A 367 23.46 -10.31 -20.61
CA THR A 367 23.44 -8.86 -20.87
C THR A 367 22.59 -8.50 -22.09
N LYS A 368 22.70 -9.24 -23.20
CA LYS A 368 21.92 -8.97 -24.41
C LYS A 368 20.42 -9.11 -24.12
N ILE A 369 20.04 -10.22 -23.50
CA ILE A 369 18.64 -10.53 -23.19
C ILE A 369 18.07 -9.49 -22.22
N MET A 370 18.81 -9.14 -21.16
CA MET A 370 18.38 -8.11 -20.20
C MET A 370 18.24 -6.73 -20.83
N ASN A 371 19.12 -6.35 -21.78
CA ASN A 371 18.96 -5.11 -22.53
C ASN A 371 17.74 -5.14 -23.45
N ASP A 372 17.37 -6.30 -24.01
CA ASP A 372 16.15 -6.45 -24.80
C ASP A 372 14.90 -6.27 -23.89
N LEU A 373 14.94 -6.77 -22.65
CA LEU A 373 13.89 -6.54 -21.63
C LEU A 373 13.75 -5.07 -21.19
N CYS A 374 14.77 -4.24 -21.42
CA CYS A 374 14.70 -2.80 -21.18
C CYS A 374 13.95 -2.06 -22.31
N LYS A 375 13.68 -2.73 -23.44
CA LYS A 375 13.07 -2.15 -24.64
C LYS A 375 11.67 -2.72 -24.94
N THR A 376 11.15 -3.57 -24.07
CA THR A 376 9.80 -4.14 -24.23
C THR A 376 8.72 -3.10 -23.96
N ASP A 377 7.51 -3.36 -24.45
CA ASP A 377 6.30 -2.61 -24.09
C ASP A 377 5.24 -3.57 -23.51
N PRO A 378 4.94 -3.48 -22.19
CA PRO A 378 5.55 -2.57 -21.20
C PRO A 378 7.02 -2.89 -20.91
N ILE A 379 7.78 -1.91 -20.41
CA ILE A 379 9.16 -2.09 -19.96
C ILE A 379 9.20 -3.05 -18.78
N ILE A 380 10.07 -4.07 -18.83
CA ILE A 380 10.21 -5.06 -17.75
C ILE A 380 11.37 -4.70 -16.81
N LEU A 381 12.49 -4.27 -17.37
CA LEU A 381 13.69 -3.87 -16.61
C LEU A 381 14.08 -2.42 -16.91
N HIS A 382 14.57 -1.72 -15.91
CA HIS A 382 15.38 -0.52 -16.09
C HIS A 382 16.85 -0.84 -15.88
N LYS A 383 17.69 -0.19 -16.67
CA LYS A 383 19.14 -0.22 -16.51
C LYS A 383 19.62 1.15 -16.04
N ASP A 384 20.40 1.13 -14.98
CA ASP A 384 21.13 2.29 -14.50
C ASP A 384 22.43 2.41 -15.31
N GLU A 385 22.61 3.51 -16.03
CA GLU A 385 23.73 3.67 -16.95
C GLU A 385 25.06 3.92 -16.24
N ASP A 386 25.06 4.43 -15.02
CA ASP A 386 26.28 4.72 -14.27
C ASP A 386 26.81 3.46 -13.59
N THR A 387 25.93 2.72 -12.92
CA THR A 387 26.29 1.52 -12.17
C THR A 387 26.23 0.23 -13.00
N LYS A 388 25.64 0.30 -14.21
CA LYS A 388 25.34 -0.85 -15.08
C LYS A 388 24.49 -1.94 -14.40
N LYS A 389 23.78 -1.58 -13.32
CA LYS A 389 22.83 -2.45 -12.63
C LYS A 389 21.47 -2.41 -13.29
N TYR A 390 20.71 -3.47 -13.10
CA TYR A 390 19.34 -3.62 -13.55
C TYR A 390 18.41 -3.67 -12.34
N LYS A 391 17.19 -3.18 -12.52
CA LYS A 391 16.08 -3.34 -11.57
C LYS A 391 14.79 -3.59 -12.34
N PHE A 392 13.81 -4.23 -11.71
CA PHE A 392 12.49 -4.35 -12.30
C PHE A 392 11.83 -2.97 -12.43
N ALA A 393 11.11 -2.75 -13.53
CA ALA A 393 10.29 -1.55 -13.72
C ALA A 393 9.09 -1.54 -12.76
N ASP A 394 8.55 -2.72 -12.48
CA ASP A 394 7.55 -2.96 -11.43
C ASP A 394 7.87 -4.31 -10.77
N ASN A 395 7.93 -4.35 -9.44
CA ASN A 395 8.11 -5.58 -8.68
C ASN A 395 7.03 -6.64 -8.97
N LYS A 396 5.88 -6.28 -9.56
CA LYS A 396 4.92 -7.28 -10.05
C LYS A 396 5.49 -8.22 -11.12
N PHE A 397 6.50 -7.79 -11.90
CA PHE A 397 7.14 -8.66 -12.88
C PHE A 397 7.87 -9.82 -12.20
N ILE A 398 8.58 -9.58 -11.10
CA ILE A 398 9.25 -10.66 -10.39
C ILE A 398 8.24 -11.64 -9.78
N LEU A 399 7.16 -11.13 -9.19
CA LEU A 399 6.09 -11.98 -8.65
C LEU A 399 5.44 -12.82 -9.75
N CYS A 400 5.22 -12.24 -10.92
CA CYS A 400 4.70 -12.92 -12.09
C CYS A 400 5.61 -14.09 -12.50
N LEU A 401 6.92 -13.84 -12.64
CA LEU A 401 7.90 -14.86 -13.00
C LEU A 401 7.93 -16.03 -11.98
N ARG A 402 7.91 -15.72 -10.68
CA ARG A 402 7.86 -16.73 -9.60
C ARG A 402 6.60 -17.59 -9.60
N SER A 403 5.49 -17.02 -10.07
CA SER A 403 4.18 -17.67 -10.07
C SER A 403 3.99 -18.54 -11.30
N MET A 404 4.47 -18.07 -12.46
CA MET A 404 4.13 -18.66 -13.74
C MET A 404 5.16 -19.67 -14.24
N LEU A 405 6.44 -19.49 -13.90
CA LEU A 405 7.52 -20.32 -14.43
C LEU A 405 7.83 -21.50 -13.51
N TYR A 406 8.04 -22.66 -14.13
CA TYR A 406 8.63 -23.81 -13.47
C TYR A 406 9.73 -24.41 -14.34
N LYS A 407 10.70 -25.03 -13.68
CA LYS A 407 11.82 -25.74 -14.28
C LYS A 407 11.58 -27.24 -14.13
N ASP A 408 11.71 -27.98 -15.22
CA ASP A 408 11.69 -29.44 -15.17
C ASP A 408 13.10 -30.03 -14.92
N GLU A 409 13.18 -31.36 -14.82
CA GLU A 409 14.45 -32.07 -14.61
C GLU A 409 15.42 -31.94 -15.79
N GLY A 410 14.90 -31.64 -16.99
CA GLY A 410 15.67 -31.44 -18.22
C GLY A 410 16.14 -30.00 -18.43
N GLU A 411 16.02 -29.12 -17.42
CA GLU A 411 16.34 -27.69 -17.49
C GLU A 411 15.48 -26.89 -18.47
N ILE A 412 14.35 -27.45 -18.91
CA ILE A 412 13.36 -26.76 -19.72
C ILE A 412 12.47 -25.94 -18.79
N ILE A 413 12.26 -24.68 -19.18
CA ILE A 413 11.37 -23.77 -18.48
C ILE A 413 10.04 -23.72 -19.21
N SER A 414 8.98 -23.94 -18.45
CA SER A 414 7.59 -23.95 -18.93
C SER A 414 6.74 -22.98 -18.10
N ILE A 415 5.59 -22.60 -18.67
CA ILE A 415 4.55 -21.82 -17.97
C ILE A 415 3.47 -22.78 -17.48
N TYR A 416 2.92 -22.56 -16.29
CA TYR A 416 1.72 -23.30 -15.84
C TYR A 416 0.58 -23.08 -16.84
N ASP A 417 0.01 -24.16 -17.36
CA ASP A 417 -1.06 -24.08 -18.36
C ASP A 417 -2.28 -23.33 -17.79
N LEU A 418 -2.66 -22.24 -18.45
CA LEU A 418 -3.79 -21.42 -18.04
C LEU A 418 -5.14 -21.93 -18.59
N ASP A 419 -5.13 -22.87 -19.54
CA ASP A 419 -6.34 -23.31 -20.25
C ASP A 419 -6.87 -24.67 -19.74
N GLU A 420 -6.10 -25.42 -18.94
CA GLU A 420 -6.55 -26.67 -18.29
C GLU A 420 -7.25 -26.42 -16.94
N ILE A 421 -8.49 -25.90 -16.93
CA ILE A 421 -9.42 -25.99 -15.77
C ILE A 421 -10.74 -26.62 -16.21
#